data_AF-A0A379Z743-F1
#
_entry.id   AF-A0A379Z743-F1
#
_cell.length_a   1.000
_cell.length_b   1.000
_cell.length_c   1.000
_cell.angle_alpha   90.00
_cell.angle_beta   90.00
_cell.angle_gamma   90.00
#
_symmetry.space_group_name_H-M   'P 1'
#
loop_
_entity.id
_entity.type
_entity.pdbx_description
1 polymer ?
#
loop_
_entity_poly.entity_id
_entity_poly.type
_entity_poly.pdbx_seq_one_letter_code
_entity_poly.pdbx_strand_id
1 'polypeptide(L)'
;MRVRLSLKQALKQSLLPLAFMVATPAVLAGGGGDLVPAPYHEEILNQISMREAEMLLSQPGVIFYDVNTLEIWGDGFIPGAIYFNVNNWKTLLPENKDTTMVFYCANRLCTASNVAAREVMKLGYTDVRQMPDGIYGWRISGRPIERP
;
A
#
# COMPACT_ATOMS: atom_id res chain seq x y z
N MET A 1 83.42 -4.02 30.63
CA MET A 1 83.85 -5.35 30.15
C MET A 1 82.73 -6.34 30.50
N ARG A 2 82.26 -7.12 29.51
CA ARG A 2 81.08 -8.01 29.57
C ARG A 2 81.17 -9.04 30.70
N VAL A 3 80.05 -9.42 31.32
CA VAL A 3 79.69 -10.84 31.55
C VAL A 3 78.15 -10.99 31.61
N ARG A 4 77.64 -11.95 30.83
CA ARG A 4 76.25 -12.45 30.74
C ARG A 4 75.98 -13.47 31.85
N LEU A 5 74.73 -13.61 32.30
CA LEU A 5 74.15 -14.84 32.87
C LEU A 5 72.62 -14.74 32.74
N SER A 6 71.82 -15.78 32.54
CA SER A 6 71.91 -17.08 31.88
C SER A 6 70.47 -17.60 31.95
N LEU A 7 69.92 -18.06 30.83
CA LEU A 7 68.64 -18.77 30.80
C LEU A 7 68.74 -20.08 31.60
N LYS A 8 67.63 -20.42 32.28
CA LYS A 8 66.99 -21.76 32.44
C LYS A 8 66.58 -21.97 33.90
N GLN A 9 65.27 -22.02 34.18
CA GLN A 9 64.62 -23.24 34.69
C GLN A 9 63.14 -23.00 35.01
N ALA A 10 62.33 -23.76 34.28
CA ALA A 10 61.00 -24.29 34.58
C ALA A 10 60.34 -23.87 35.91
N LEU A 11 59.19 -23.21 35.81
CA LEU A 11 58.16 -23.22 36.85
C LEU A 11 56.86 -23.78 36.23
N LYS A 12 56.54 -25.03 36.56
CA LYS A 12 55.20 -25.60 36.42
C LYS A 12 54.29 -24.86 37.39
N GLN A 13 53.26 -24.16 36.91
CA GLN A 13 52.13 -23.77 37.76
C GLN A 13 50.80 -23.92 37.01
N SER A 14 49.90 -24.63 37.69
CA SER A 14 48.56 -25.03 37.29
C SER A 14 47.69 -23.90 36.76
N LEU A 15 46.91 -24.20 35.72
CA LEU A 15 45.76 -23.40 35.30
C LEU A 15 44.53 -24.32 35.28
N LEU A 16 43.71 -24.22 36.33
CA LEU A 16 42.30 -24.62 36.26
C LEU A 16 41.57 -23.57 35.40
N PRO A 17 40.78 -23.95 34.37
CA PRO A 17 39.89 -23.01 33.72
C PRO A 17 38.61 -22.85 34.54
N LEU A 18 38.35 -21.62 34.97
CA LEU A 18 37.11 -21.15 35.57
C LEU A 18 35.99 -21.17 34.52
N ALA A 19 34.96 -22.00 34.73
CA ALA A 19 33.80 -22.09 33.84
C ALA A 19 32.93 -20.83 33.98
N PHE A 20 32.80 -20.05 32.90
CA PHE A 20 31.83 -18.96 32.81
C PHE A 20 30.69 -19.40 31.88
N MET A 21 29.58 -19.84 32.48
CA MET A 21 28.40 -20.30 31.77
C MET A 21 27.53 -19.08 31.43
N VAL A 22 27.67 -18.55 30.21
CA VAL A 22 26.75 -17.53 29.68
C VAL A 22 25.56 -18.26 29.09
N ALA A 23 24.44 -18.31 29.82
CA ALA A 23 23.16 -18.74 29.25
C ALA A 23 22.61 -17.59 28.40
N THR A 24 22.72 -17.70 27.08
CA THR A 24 22.00 -16.83 26.15
C THR A 24 20.52 -17.21 26.17
N PRO A 25 19.58 -16.28 26.40
CA PRO A 25 18.18 -16.57 26.11
C PRO A 25 18.04 -16.74 24.60
N ALA A 26 17.52 -17.89 24.17
CA ALA A 26 17.15 -18.11 22.78
C ALA A 26 16.02 -17.15 22.42
N VAL A 27 16.36 -16.04 21.76
CA VAL A 27 15.39 -15.20 21.08
C VAL A 27 14.97 -15.96 19.83
N LEU A 28 13.83 -16.66 19.91
CA LEU A 28 13.18 -17.29 18.76
C LEU A 28 12.47 -16.20 17.95
N ALA A 29 13.19 -15.53 17.06
CA ALA A 29 12.57 -14.78 15.97
C ALA A 29 12.08 -15.79 14.93
N GLY A 30 10.80 -16.17 15.00
CA GLY A 30 10.18 -17.12 14.09
C GLY A 30 10.14 -16.60 12.66
N GLY A 31 11.06 -17.08 11.81
CA GLY A 31 11.07 -16.86 10.35
C GLY A 31 11.32 -18.14 9.55
N GLY A 32 11.16 -19.32 10.18
CA GLY A 32 11.50 -20.63 9.61
C GLY A 32 10.31 -21.46 9.15
N GLY A 33 9.21 -20.82 8.74
CA GLY A 33 8.15 -21.53 8.02
C GLY A 33 8.62 -21.93 6.62
N ASP A 34 8.02 -22.98 6.05
CA ASP A 34 8.31 -23.36 4.68
C ASP A 34 8.05 -22.19 3.72
N LEU A 35 8.88 -22.07 2.69
CA LEU A 35 8.66 -21.12 1.60
C LEU A 35 7.41 -21.54 0.82
N VAL A 36 6.26 -21.03 1.26
CA VAL A 36 5.00 -21.17 0.53
C VAL A 36 4.90 -20.00 -0.46
N PRO A 37 4.45 -20.22 -1.71
CA PRO A 37 4.10 -19.12 -2.60
C PRO A 37 3.11 -18.18 -1.90
N ALA A 38 3.37 -16.88 -1.94
CA ALA A 38 2.44 -15.90 -1.39
C ALA A 38 1.08 -16.10 -2.07
N PRO A 39 -0.04 -16.17 -1.32
CA PRO A 39 -1.35 -16.25 -1.92
C PRO A 39 -1.57 -15.02 -2.79
N TYR A 40 -1.60 -15.22 -4.10
CA TYR A 40 -1.80 -14.17 -5.08
C TYR A 40 -3.30 -14.01 -5.30
N HIS A 41 -3.92 -13.11 -4.54
CA HIS A 41 -5.29 -12.73 -4.80
C HIS A 41 -5.28 -11.71 -5.95
N GLU A 42 -5.30 -12.22 -7.17
CA GLU A 42 -5.44 -11.40 -8.37
C GLU A 42 -6.92 -11.00 -8.51
N GLU A 43 -7.40 -10.13 -7.61
CA GLU A 43 -8.66 -9.46 -7.88
C GLU A 43 -8.45 -8.60 -9.13
N ILE A 44 -8.96 -9.10 -10.26
CA ILE A 44 -8.87 -8.44 -11.55
C ILE A 44 -9.65 -7.14 -11.42
N LEU A 45 -8.91 -6.05 -11.33
CA LEU A 45 -9.49 -4.72 -11.24
C LEU A 45 -10.13 -4.37 -12.58
N ASN A 46 -11.43 -4.07 -12.57
CA ASN A 46 -12.13 -3.63 -13.76
C ASN A 46 -11.71 -2.21 -14.13
N GLN A 47 -10.80 -2.08 -15.10
CA GLN A 47 -10.36 -0.79 -15.61
C GLN A 47 -11.25 -0.32 -16.76
N ILE A 48 -11.73 0.91 -16.66
CA ILE A 48 -12.64 1.50 -17.65
C ILE A 48 -11.97 2.61 -18.46
N SER A 49 -12.46 2.79 -19.68
CA SER A 49 -12.03 3.90 -20.55
C SER A 49 -12.65 5.24 -20.11
N MET A 50 -12.04 6.35 -20.53
CA MET A 50 -12.62 7.69 -20.39
C MET A 50 -14.04 7.82 -20.99
N ARG A 51 -14.33 7.11 -22.08
CA ARG A 51 -15.66 7.12 -22.70
C ARG A 51 -16.68 6.40 -21.83
N GLU A 52 -16.29 5.24 -21.29
CA GLU A 52 -17.16 4.49 -20.38
C GLU A 52 -17.40 5.25 -19.08
N ALA A 53 -16.38 5.89 -18.52
CA ALA A 53 -16.52 6.75 -17.35
C ALA A 53 -17.54 7.87 -17.58
N GLU A 54 -17.51 8.55 -18.73
CA GLU A 54 -18.52 9.56 -19.06
C GLU A 54 -19.93 8.97 -19.18
N MET A 55 -20.06 7.80 -19.80
CA MET A 55 -21.36 7.10 -19.89
C MET A 55 -21.90 6.71 -18.52
N LEU A 56 -21.03 6.30 -17.60
CA LEU A 56 -21.37 5.96 -16.22
C LEU A 56 -21.73 7.18 -15.39
N LEU A 57 -21.03 8.31 -15.59
CA LEU A 57 -21.34 9.57 -14.91
C LEU A 57 -22.76 10.06 -15.21
N SER A 58 -23.27 9.75 -16.40
CA SER A 58 -24.62 10.10 -16.82
C SER A 58 -25.71 9.17 -16.26
N GLN A 59 -25.33 8.06 -15.60
CA GLN A 59 -26.28 7.08 -15.07
C GLN A 59 -26.63 7.39 -13.61
N PRO A 60 -27.93 7.30 -13.24
CA PRO A 60 -28.33 7.51 -11.86
C PRO A 60 -27.78 6.39 -10.96
N GLY A 61 -27.32 6.76 -9.77
CA GLY A 61 -26.85 5.81 -8.75
C GLY A 61 -25.40 5.34 -8.90
N VAL A 62 -24.68 5.78 -9.94
CA VAL A 62 -23.23 5.56 -10.03
C VAL A 62 -22.50 6.58 -9.16
N ILE A 63 -21.53 6.12 -8.37
CA ILE A 63 -20.75 6.98 -7.47
C ILE A 63 -19.32 7.10 -8.00
N PHE A 64 -18.84 8.33 -8.14
CA PHE A 64 -17.45 8.61 -8.47
C PHE A 64 -16.68 8.98 -7.20
N TYR A 65 -15.51 8.37 -7.01
CA TYR A 65 -14.61 8.65 -5.91
C TYR A 65 -13.30 9.24 -6.40
N ASP A 66 -13.01 10.45 -5.92
CA ASP A 66 -11.71 11.09 -6.09
C ASP A 66 -10.77 10.65 -4.97
N VAL A 67 -9.72 9.91 -5.32
CA VAL A 67 -8.72 9.36 -4.40
C VAL A 67 -7.44 10.22 -4.36
N ASN A 68 -7.50 11.46 -4.84
CA ASN A 68 -6.35 12.35 -4.86
C ASN A 68 -6.05 12.98 -3.48
N THR A 69 -4.97 13.77 -3.43
CA THR A 69 -4.70 14.68 -2.32
C THR A 69 -5.68 15.87 -2.33
N LEU A 70 -5.81 16.56 -1.18
CA LEU A 70 -6.59 17.79 -1.08
C LEU A 70 -6.15 18.87 -2.07
N GLU A 71 -4.86 18.92 -2.41
CA GLU A 71 -4.31 19.88 -3.38
C GLU A 71 -4.92 19.67 -4.77
N ILE A 72 -4.88 18.43 -5.28
CA ILE A 72 -5.43 18.11 -6.61
C ILE A 72 -6.96 18.23 -6.62
N TRP A 73 -7.62 17.83 -5.53
CA TRP A 73 -9.06 18.03 -5.33
C TRP A 73 -9.43 19.52 -5.38
N GLY A 74 -8.63 20.38 -4.75
CA GLY A 74 -8.79 21.84 -4.78
C GLY A 74 -8.69 22.45 -6.18
N ASP A 75 -7.85 21.88 -7.04
CA ASP A 75 -7.75 22.30 -8.45
C ASP A 75 -8.97 21.88 -9.29
N GLY A 76 -9.77 20.94 -8.78
CA GLY A 76 -11.06 20.53 -9.29
C GLY A 76 -11.21 19.02 -9.51
N PHE A 77 -12.44 18.55 -9.59
CA PHE A 77 -12.78 17.13 -9.61
C PHE A 77 -13.85 16.82 -10.67
N ILE A 78 -14.02 15.53 -11.00
CA ILE A 78 -15.11 15.07 -11.88
C ILE A 78 -16.45 15.44 -11.22
N PRO A 79 -17.41 16.06 -11.94
CA PRO A 79 -18.66 16.54 -11.36
C PRO A 79 -19.37 15.50 -10.49
N GLY A 80 -19.82 15.89 -9.30
CA GLY A 80 -20.50 15.00 -8.35
C GLY A 80 -19.63 13.92 -7.70
N ALA A 81 -18.31 13.91 -7.94
CA ALA A 81 -17.42 12.99 -7.25
C ALA A 81 -17.37 13.27 -5.74
N ILE A 82 -17.09 12.22 -4.96
CA ILE A 82 -16.88 12.30 -3.52
C ILE A 82 -15.38 12.21 -3.23
N TYR A 83 -14.88 13.16 -2.43
CA TYR A 83 -13.49 13.10 -1.95
C TYR A 83 -13.31 11.92 -0.99
N PHE A 84 -12.51 10.94 -1.41
CA PHE A 84 -12.37 9.64 -0.74
C PHE A 84 -11.22 9.58 0.27
N ASN A 85 -10.21 10.43 0.10
CA ASN A 85 -8.97 10.39 0.89
C ASN A 85 -9.15 11.04 2.27
N VAL A 86 -9.94 10.38 3.11
CA VAL A 86 -10.25 10.70 4.50
C VAL A 86 -10.03 9.49 5.40
N ASN A 87 -9.76 9.72 6.69
CA ASN A 87 -9.46 8.64 7.64
C ASN A 87 -10.58 7.60 7.77
N ASN A 88 -11.84 8.04 7.67
CA ASN A 88 -13.05 7.22 7.84
C ASN A 88 -13.74 6.90 6.50
N TRP A 89 -12.97 6.71 5.42
CA TRP A 89 -13.49 6.50 4.06
C TRP A 89 -14.56 5.42 3.93
N LYS A 90 -14.54 4.38 4.79
CA LYS A 90 -15.57 3.32 4.81
C LYS A 90 -16.99 3.85 5.03
N THR A 91 -17.11 4.98 5.72
CA THR A 91 -18.41 5.64 5.97
C THR A 91 -18.97 6.35 4.75
N LEU A 92 -18.15 6.56 3.70
CA LEU A 92 -18.57 7.13 2.43
C LEU A 92 -19.20 6.10 1.51
N LEU A 93 -18.97 4.80 1.77
CA LEU A 93 -19.42 3.74 0.90
C LEU A 93 -20.93 3.52 1.01
N PRO A 94 -21.61 3.17 -0.09
CA PRO A 94 -23.03 2.85 -0.05
C PRO A 94 -23.28 1.56 0.74
N GLU A 95 -24.46 1.47 1.36
CA GLU A 95 -24.89 0.25 2.04
C GLU A 95 -25.07 -0.92 1.06
N ASN A 96 -25.60 -0.62 -0.14
CA ASN A 96 -25.78 -1.60 -1.20
C ASN A 96 -24.44 -1.96 -1.86
N LYS A 97 -24.03 -3.23 -1.73
CA LYS A 97 -22.77 -3.78 -2.25
C LYS A 97 -22.72 -3.90 -3.78
N ASP A 98 -23.87 -3.86 -4.43
CA ASP A 98 -24.00 -3.90 -5.89
C ASP A 98 -24.00 -2.50 -6.54
N THR A 99 -23.78 -1.45 -5.75
CA THR A 99 -23.69 -0.08 -6.28
C THR A 99 -22.45 0.06 -7.15
N THR A 100 -22.63 0.54 -8.39
CA THR A 100 -21.52 0.85 -9.28
C THR A 100 -20.69 2.01 -8.75
N MET A 101 -19.39 1.78 -8.57
CA MET A 101 -18.46 2.80 -8.09
C MET A 101 -17.27 2.93 -9.04
N VAL A 102 -16.88 4.17 -9.32
CA VAL A 102 -15.75 4.50 -10.17
C VAL A 102 -14.70 5.23 -9.35
N PHE A 103 -13.51 4.65 -9.24
CA PHE A 103 -12.37 5.24 -8.54
C PHE A 103 -11.38 5.86 -9.54
N TYR A 104 -10.92 7.07 -9.25
CA TYR A 104 -9.88 7.72 -10.05
C TYR A 104 -8.89 8.49 -9.17
N CYS A 105 -7.70 8.72 -9.72
CA CYS A 105 -6.65 9.54 -9.12
C CYS A 105 -6.16 10.55 -10.18
N ALA A 106 -4.91 11.02 -10.09
CA ALA A 106 -4.38 12.08 -10.92
C ALA A 106 -4.32 11.66 -12.40
N ASN A 107 -3.73 10.50 -12.65
CA ASN A 107 -3.44 9.93 -13.96
C ASN A 107 -2.95 8.48 -13.82
N ARG A 108 -2.53 7.86 -14.93
CA ARG A 108 -2.07 6.46 -15.02
C ARG A 108 -0.86 6.11 -14.17
N LEU A 109 -0.08 7.10 -13.72
CA LEU A 109 1.08 6.88 -12.85
C LEU A 109 0.68 6.79 -11.37
N CYS A 110 -0.52 7.22 -11.02
CA CYS A 110 -1.02 7.14 -9.64
C CYS A 110 -1.61 5.74 -9.36
N THR A 111 -1.14 5.12 -8.27
CA THR A 111 -1.63 3.81 -7.82
C THR A 111 -2.74 3.89 -6.78
N ALA A 112 -3.02 5.07 -6.22
CA ALA A 112 -3.96 5.25 -5.12
C ALA A 112 -5.39 4.76 -5.46
N SER A 113 -5.87 5.04 -6.67
CA SER A 113 -7.18 4.56 -7.12
C SER A 113 -7.24 3.04 -7.24
N ASN A 114 -6.14 2.38 -7.62
CA ASN A 114 -6.08 0.92 -7.69
C ASN A 114 -6.13 0.30 -6.29
N VAL A 115 -5.43 0.91 -5.34
CA VAL A 115 -5.43 0.48 -3.94
C VAL A 115 -6.82 0.66 -3.34
N ALA A 116 -7.42 1.85 -3.47
CA ALA A 116 -8.76 2.12 -2.95
C ALA A 116 -9.81 1.16 -3.52
N ALA A 117 -9.83 0.97 -4.84
CA ALA A 117 -10.76 0.05 -5.48
C ALA A 117 -10.62 -1.39 -4.95
N ARG A 118 -9.39 -1.90 -4.82
CA ARG A 118 -9.15 -3.23 -4.26
C ARG A 118 -9.55 -3.35 -2.79
N GLU A 119 -9.28 -2.33 -1.98
CA GLU A 119 -9.73 -2.32 -0.58
C GLU A 119 -11.26 -2.34 -0.48
N VAL A 120 -11.96 -1.71 -1.41
CA VAL A 120 -13.42 -1.75 -1.50
C VAL A 120 -13.91 -3.11 -1.97
N MET A 121 -13.29 -3.72 -2.98
CA MET A 121 -13.62 -5.08 -3.43
C MET A 121 -13.49 -6.12 -2.30
N LYS A 122 -12.42 -6.04 -1.49
CA LYS A 122 -12.24 -6.88 -0.28
C LYS A 122 -13.37 -6.78 0.75
N LEU A 123 -14.15 -5.69 0.73
CA LEU A 123 -15.33 -5.50 1.58
C LEU A 123 -16.62 -6.08 0.96
N GLY A 124 -16.50 -6.85 -0.13
CA GLY A 124 -17.59 -7.54 -0.81
C GLY A 124 -18.39 -6.71 -1.80
N TYR A 125 -17.87 -5.54 -2.23
CA TYR A 125 -18.50 -4.77 -3.30
C TYR A 125 -18.23 -5.40 -4.67
N THR A 126 -19.26 -5.50 -5.50
CA THR A 126 -19.24 -6.34 -6.70
C THR A 126 -19.02 -5.56 -7.99
N ASP A 127 -19.49 -4.30 -8.08
CA ASP A 127 -19.28 -3.42 -9.24
C ASP A 127 -18.33 -2.26 -8.91
N VAL A 128 -17.05 -2.60 -8.75
CA VAL A 128 -15.97 -1.66 -8.49
C VAL A 128 -15.14 -1.48 -9.76
N ARG A 129 -15.06 -0.24 -10.23
CA ARG A 129 -14.36 0.14 -11.45
C ARG A 129 -13.27 1.16 -11.15
N GLN A 130 -12.21 1.15 -11.94
CA GLN A 130 -11.13 2.12 -11.84
C GLN A 130 -10.90 2.80 -13.19
N MET A 131 -10.76 4.13 -13.18
CA MET A 131 -10.50 4.92 -14.39
C MET A 131 -9.02 5.35 -14.43
N PRO A 132 -8.16 4.70 -15.25
CA PRO A 132 -6.71 4.94 -15.25
C PRO A 132 -6.31 6.36 -15.68
N ASP A 133 -7.08 6.97 -16.58
CA ASP A 133 -6.73 8.27 -17.16
C ASP A 133 -6.79 9.42 -16.13
N GLY A 134 -7.51 9.21 -15.02
CA GLY A 134 -7.57 10.15 -13.91
C GLY A 134 -8.15 11.51 -14.25
N ILE A 135 -8.08 12.44 -13.30
CA ILE A 135 -8.59 13.80 -13.47
C ILE A 135 -7.81 14.60 -14.53
N TYR A 136 -6.52 14.32 -14.74
CA TYR A 136 -5.74 15.02 -15.76
C TYR A 136 -6.15 14.61 -17.18
N GLY A 137 -6.36 13.30 -17.42
CA GLY A 137 -6.92 12.84 -18.68
C GLY A 137 -8.31 13.43 -18.94
N TRP A 138 -9.14 13.50 -17.89
CA TRP A 138 -10.45 14.14 -17.94
C TRP A 138 -10.38 15.61 -18.34
N ARG A 139 -9.55 16.42 -17.67
CA ARG A 139 -9.36 17.84 -17.98
C ARG A 139 -8.82 18.07 -19.40
N ILE A 140 -7.81 17.33 -19.81
CA ILE A 140 -7.18 17.47 -21.15
C ILE A 140 -8.19 17.15 -22.26
N SER A 141 -9.14 16.24 -22.01
CA SER A 141 -10.21 15.93 -22.96
C SER A 141 -11.30 17.01 -23.07
N GLY A 142 -11.17 18.13 -22.36
CA GLY A 142 -12.11 19.26 -22.42
C GLY A 142 -13.43 19.01 -21.68
N ARG A 143 -13.48 17.99 -20.82
CA ARG A 143 -14.66 17.65 -20.03
C ARG A 143 -14.84 18.59 -18.83
N PRO A 144 -16.09 18.84 -18.40
CA PRO A 144 -16.36 19.74 -17.29
C PRO A 144 -15.77 19.21 -15.99
N ILE A 145 -15.35 20.12 -15.11
CA ILE A 145 -14.93 19.83 -13.74
C ILE A 145 -15.71 20.72 -12.78
N GLU A 146 -15.83 20.26 -11.54
CA GLU A 146 -16.28 21.06 -10.41
C GLU A 146 -15.11 21.46 -9.53
N ARG A 147 -15.32 22.42 -8.64
CA ARG A 147 -14.34 22.84 -7.62
C ARG A 147 -15.04 22.91 -6.27
N PRO A 148 -14.29 22.77 -5.16
CA PRO A 148 -14.87 22.78 -3.81
C PRO A 148 -15.50 24.12 -3.43
#